data_AF-A0A7V9ZNF9-F1
#
_entry.id   AF-A0A7V9ZNF9-F1
#
_cell.length_a   1.000
_cell.length_b   1.000
_cell.length_c   1.000
_cell.angle_alpha   90.00
_cell.angle_beta   90.00
_cell.angle_gamma   90.00
#
_symmetry.space_group_name_H-M   'P 1'
#
loop_
_entity.id
_entity.type
_entity.pdbx_description
1 polymer ?
#
loop_
_entity_poly.entity_id
_entity_poly.type
_entity_poly.pdbx_seq_one_letter_code
_entity_poly.pdbx_strand_id
1 'polypeptide(L)'
;MEQEPNSEGRLRLLEKLQERDFMPLIRSTRLSCFQQALSKSGRVEEMERLISALNNSDGLNPYAQGELFCFEDHVFFLLFGEFASQPSGMRAGIVYETRTTEPLRKLDSFCQTINLCLADAGEESGESGETKEDDTQKLTVWRQNGSFIHQGFMRFAARQDSDSLSTIVCRENDVERVRAAELLDDDYTRLFLRRAKESYAEGLPVNPSADQMTTPSEFTANKLLEVGLLRREVLVSCRKSGHILFSLPSADALAVMTISHAWCSVCSAAIADEKIEEAFAPTRLTSALLEDGAWLVNRLHSILRGFGVPESEIVVEPPAGDGEARIMARVCDEVFLIVMRDGDLTPAFARRAITAKTETEARHLVIVATGTIHNEGRMSLLNFAKRLERGGNDFELIITDGASALAVELQRAFDRVSQKVLAEQLCELDASLGLNVARFINARFQMLQDSGGTHQRNQLLGVEEHASPTKLLG
;
A
#
# COMPACT_ATOMS: atom_id res chain seq x y z
N MET A 1 -25.10 -12.17 -5.08
CA MET A 1 -26.49 -12.26 -4.57
C MET A 1 -27.28 -13.15 -5.53
N GLU A 2 -28.07 -14.14 -5.07
CA GLU A 2 -28.59 -15.24 -5.94
C GLU A 2 -29.94 -14.96 -6.67
N GLN A 3 -30.64 -13.85 -6.37
CA GLN A 3 -31.87 -13.48 -7.09
C GLN A 3 -31.78 -12.07 -7.66
N GLU A 4 -31.69 -11.96 -8.98
CA GLU A 4 -31.64 -10.67 -9.65
C GLU A 4 -33.04 -10.08 -9.84
N PRO A 5 -33.29 -8.80 -9.48
CA PRO A 5 -34.57 -8.18 -9.73
C PRO A 5 -34.81 -8.06 -11.24
N ASN A 6 -36.07 -8.30 -11.65
CA ASN A 6 -36.51 -7.99 -13.01
C ASN A 6 -36.36 -6.48 -13.29
N SER A 7 -36.47 -6.06 -14.55
CA SER A 7 -36.22 -4.66 -14.90
C SER A 7 -37.09 -3.65 -14.15
N GLU A 8 -38.32 -4.01 -13.76
CA GLU A 8 -39.17 -3.15 -12.95
C GLU A 8 -38.67 -3.08 -11.50
N GLY A 9 -38.29 -4.22 -10.93
CA GLY A 9 -37.67 -4.33 -9.62
C GLY A 9 -36.35 -3.55 -9.53
N ARG A 10 -35.56 -3.48 -10.61
CA ARG A 10 -34.36 -2.65 -10.68
C ARG A 10 -34.69 -1.16 -10.53
N LEU A 11 -35.70 -0.66 -11.25
CA LEU A 11 -36.11 0.74 -11.15
C LEU A 11 -36.66 1.07 -9.76
N ARG A 12 -37.53 0.20 -9.22
CA ARG A 12 -38.06 0.35 -7.86
C ARG A 12 -36.95 0.35 -6.80
N LEU A 13 -35.94 -0.50 -6.96
CA LEU A 13 -34.78 -0.50 -6.07
C LEU A 13 -34.04 0.84 -6.11
N LEU A 14 -33.78 1.38 -7.30
CA LEU A 14 -33.10 2.67 -7.45
C LEU A 14 -33.93 3.83 -6.86
N GLU A 15 -35.26 3.78 -6.96
CA GLU A 15 -36.16 4.73 -6.31
C GLU A 15 -36.06 4.65 -4.78
N LYS A 16 -36.17 3.45 -4.20
CA LYS A 16 -36.04 3.25 -2.75
C LYS A 16 -34.65 3.62 -2.22
N LEU A 17 -33.59 3.40 -3.00
CA LEU A 17 -32.25 3.87 -2.65
C LEU A 17 -32.18 5.41 -2.66
N GLN A 18 -32.79 6.06 -3.65
CA GLN A 18 -32.85 7.52 -3.71
C GLN A 18 -33.62 8.13 -2.52
N GLU A 19 -34.71 7.49 -2.07
CA GLU A 19 -35.46 7.88 -0.87
C GLU A 19 -34.62 7.80 0.43
N ARG A 20 -33.56 6.99 0.42
CA ARG A 20 -32.61 6.84 1.53
C ARG A 20 -31.30 7.61 1.30
N ASP A 21 -31.37 8.70 0.53
CA ASP A 21 -30.26 9.61 0.21
C ASP A 21 -29.12 9.00 -0.65
N PHE A 22 -29.32 7.81 -1.25
CA PHE A 22 -28.40 7.25 -2.23
C PHE A 22 -28.81 7.73 -3.64
N MET A 23 -28.31 8.90 -4.04
CA MET A 23 -28.65 9.50 -5.35
C MET A 23 -28.07 8.69 -6.53
N PRO A 24 -28.90 8.06 -7.38
CA PRO A 24 -28.42 7.27 -8.52
C PRO A 24 -28.02 8.19 -9.68
N LEU A 25 -26.72 8.32 -9.97
CA LEU A 25 -26.18 9.32 -10.90
C LEU A 25 -26.67 9.15 -12.35
N ILE A 26 -26.58 7.93 -12.90
CA ILE A 26 -26.96 7.57 -14.26
C ILE A 26 -28.47 7.75 -14.41
N ARG A 27 -29.28 7.19 -13.50
CA ARG A 27 -30.74 7.43 -13.50
C ARG A 27 -31.07 8.92 -13.41
N SER A 28 -30.48 9.67 -12.49
CA SER A 28 -30.75 11.11 -12.34
C SER A 28 -30.40 11.91 -13.59
N THR A 29 -29.30 11.54 -14.26
CA THR A 29 -28.89 12.16 -15.53
C THR A 29 -29.91 11.86 -16.65
N ARG A 30 -30.41 10.62 -16.73
CA ARG A 30 -31.47 10.24 -17.68
C ARG A 30 -32.77 10.99 -17.41
N LEU A 31 -33.22 11.06 -16.16
CA LEU A 31 -34.42 11.80 -15.77
C LEU A 31 -34.32 13.30 -16.11
N SER A 32 -33.14 13.91 -15.90
CA SER A 32 -32.86 15.29 -16.31
C SER A 32 -32.98 15.46 -17.82
N CYS A 33 -32.46 14.52 -18.61
CA CYS A 33 -32.60 14.50 -20.07
C CYS A 33 -34.07 14.42 -20.51
N PHE A 34 -34.85 13.52 -19.90
CA PHE A 34 -36.29 13.41 -20.18
C PHE A 34 -37.05 14.67 -19.80
N GLN A 35 -36.72 15.31 -18.67
CA GLN A 35 -37.31 16.57 -18.26
C GLN A 35 -37.05 17.69 -19.28
N GLN A 36 -35.85 17.73 -19.86
CA GLN A 36 -35.50 18.68 -20.92
C GLN A 36 -36.26 18.36 -22.22
N ALA A 37 -36.28 17.09 -22.64
CA ALA A 37 -36.97 16.65 -23.85
C ALA A 37 -38.49 16.92 -23.80
N LEU A 38 -39.10 16.75 -22.63
CA LEU A 38 -40.52 16.98 -22.39
C LEU A 38 -40.88 18.44 -22.09
N SER A 39 -39.93 19.38 -22.21
CA SER A 39 -40.13 20.80 -21.89
C SER A 39 -40.77 21.03 -20.51
N LYS A 40 -40.32 20.27 -19.50
CA LYS A 40 -40.84 20.28 -18.11
C LYS A 40 -42.28 19.80 -17.93
N SER A 41 -42.86 19.06 -18.87
CA SER A 41 -44.10 18.33 -18.58
C SER A 41 -43.83 17.34 -17.44
N GLY A 42 -44.68 17.29 -16.42
CA GLY A 42 -44.51 16.40 -15.25
C GLY A 42 -44.61 14.89 -15.54
N ARG A 43 -44.40 14.47 -16.79
CA ARG A 43 -44.55 13.11 -17.31
C ARG A 43 -43.20 12.37 -17.43
N VAL A 44 -42.19 12.80 -16.67
CA VAL A 44 -40.82 12.26 -16.74
C VAL A 44 -40.81 10.77 -16.36
N GLU A 45 -41.50 10.38 -15.29
CA GLU A 45 -41.60 8.99 -14.85
C GLU A 45 -42.33 8.10 -15.88
N GLU A 46 -43.37 8.63 -16.51
CA GLU A 46 -44.11 7.90 -17.54
C GLU A 46 -43.22 7.61 -18.75
N MET A 47 -42.39 8.58 -19.15
CA MET A 47 -41.40 8.39 -20.20
C MET A 47 -40.34 7.35 -19.82
N GLU A 48 -39.84 7.36 -18.58
CA GLU A 48 -38.91 6.33 -18.09
C GLU A 48 -39.53 4.93 -18.14
N ARG A 49 -40.76 4.76 -17.64
CA ARG A 49 -41.47 3.47 -17.67
C ARG A 49 -41.71 2.96 -19.09
N LEU A 50 -42.08 3.85 -20.03
CA LEU A 50 -42.27 3.49 -21.43
C LEU A 50 -40.98 3.02 -22.10
N ILE A 51 -39.88 3.74 -21.91
CA ILE A 51 -38.58 3.36 -22.49
C ILE A 51 -38.05 2.07 -21.87
N SER A 52 -38.21 1.91 -20.55
CA SER A 52 -37.85 0.68 -19.85
C SER A 52 -38.60 -0.53 -20.42
N ALA A 53 -39.92 -0.41 -20.59
CA ALA A 53 -40.74 -1.47 -21.19
C ALA A 53 -40.30 -1.85 -22.62
N LEU A 54 -39.96 -0.85 -23.45
CA LEU A 54 -39.48 -1.06 -24.83
C LEU A 54 -38.12 -1.77 -24.87
N ASN A 55 -37.17 -1.39 -24.02
CA ASN A 55 -35.85 -2.05 -24.01
C ASN A 55 -35.95 -3.52 -23.56
N ASN A 56 -36.88 -3.83 -22.66
CA ASN A 56 -37.08 -5.20 -22.18
C ASN A 56 -37.69 -6.13 -23.23
N SER A 57 -38.46 -5.61 -24.19
CA SER A 57 -39.03 -6.44 -25.27
C SER A 57 -37.99 -6.87 -26.31
N ASP A 58 -36.91 -6.10 -26.47
CA ASP A 58 -35.87 -6.40 -27.45
C ASP A 58 -34.87 -7.46 -26.97
N GLY A 59 -34.85 -7.76 -25.66
CA GLY A 59 -34.06 -8.84 -25.05
C GLY A 59 -32.54 -8.70 -25.15
N LEU A 60 -32.03 -7.64 -25.79
CA LEU A 60 -30.60 -7.48 -26.06
C LEU A 60 -29.84 -6.84 -24.90
N ASN A 61 -30.44 -5.88 -24.19
CA ASN A 61 -29.81 -5.22 -23.04
C ASN A 61 -30.87 -4.71 -22.05
N PRO A 62 -30.70 -4.93 -20.74
CA PRO A 62 -31.63 -4.38 -19.76
C PRO A 62 -31.56 -2.85 -19.73
N TYR A 63 -32.68 -2.20 -19.45
CA TYR A 63 -32.76 -0.73 -19.35
C TYR A 63 -31.84 -0.13 -18.27
N ALA A 64 -31.64 -0.86 -17.17
CA ALA A 64 -30.73 -0.49 -16.09
C ALA A 64 -29.70 -1.61 -15.90
N GLN A 65 -28.48 -1.38 -16.40
CA GLN A 65 -27.32 -2.28 -16.23
C GLN A 65 -26.63 -2.06 -14.88
N GLY A 66 -26.76 -0.87 -14.30
CA GLY A 66 -26.23 -0.55 -12.99
C GLY A 66 -26.26 0.94 -12.71
N GLU A 67 -25.59 1.35 -11.63
CA GLU A 67 -25.71 2.68 -11.09
C GLU A 67 -24.47 3.10 -10.28
N LEU A 68 -24.23 4.41 -10.21
CA LEU A 68 -23.17 5.02 -9.41
C LEU A 68 -23.75 5.94 -8.34
N PHE A 69 -23.17 5.88 -7.14
CA PHE A 69 -23.55 6.71 -6.00
C PHE A 69 -22.32 7.45 -5.48
N CYS A 70 -22.27 8.76 -5.71
CA CYS A 70 -21.10 9.58 -5.43
C CYS A 70 -21.19 10.27 -4.06
N PHE A 71 -20.18 10.07 -3.23
CA PHE A 71 -20.00 10.69 -1.91
C PHE A 71 -18.67 11.44 -1.84
N GLU A 72 -18.45 12.28 -0.84
CA GLU A 72 -17.28 13.15 -0.75
C GLU A 72 -15.95 12.39 -0.95
N ASP A 73 -15.71 11.31 -0.20
CA ASP A 73 -14.46 10.54 -0.19
C ASP A 73 -14.55 9.18 -0.91
N HIS A 74 -15.73 8.79 -1.40
CA HIS A 74 -15.93 7.48 -2.05
C HIS A 74 -17.07 7.48 -3.08
N VAL A 75 -17.12 6.42 -3.88
CA VAL A 75 -18.15 6.16 -4.87
C VAL A 75 -18.57 4.69 -4.71
N PHE A 76 -19.86 4.44 -4.51
CA PHE A 76 -20.39 3.08 -4.66
C PHE A 76 -20.80 2.85 -6.10
N PHE A 77 -20.68 1.60 -6.53
CA PHE A 77 -21.29 1.12 -7.74
C PHE A 77 -22.18 -0.07 -7.44
N LEU A 78 -23.26 -0.20 -8.21
CA LEU A 78 -24.16 -1.35 -8.21
C LEU A 78 -24.34 -1.80 -9.66
N LEU A 79 -24.16 -3.07 -9.95
CA LEU A 79 -24.32 -3.65 -11.28
C LEU A 79 -25.31 -4.81 -11.22
N PHE A 80 -26.13 -4.91 -12.26
CA PHE A 80 -27.14 -5.94 -12.44
C PHE A 80 -26.78 -6.80 -13.65
N GLY A 81 -26.69 -8.11 -13.48
CA GLY A 81 -26.63 -9.04 -14.60
C GLY A 81 -25.81 -10.29 -14.35
N GLU A 82 -25.60 -11.04 -15.43
CA GLU A 82 -24.69 -12.17 -15.46
C GLU A 82 -23.25 -11.67 -15.54
N PHE A 83 -22.44 -12.05 -14.56
CA PHE A 83 -21.01 -11.81 -14.58
C PHE A 83 -20.30 -13.13 -14.90
N ALA A 84 -19.09 -13.08 -15.45
CA ALA A 84 -18.33 -14.27 -15.87
C ALA A 84 -18.17 -15.35 -14.77
N SER A 85 -18.34 -14.99 -13.49
CA SER A 85 -18.28 -15.90 -12.34
C SER A 85 -19.64 -16.39 -11.82
N GLN A 86 -20.77 -15.71 -12.12
CA GLN A 86 -22.12 -16.10 -11.64
C GLN A 86 -23.22 -15.76 -12.67
N PRO A 87 -24.06 -16.74 -13.05
CA PRO A 87 -25.05 -16.62 -14.15
C PRO A 87 -26.33 -15.86 -13.76
N SER A 88 -26.30 -15.02 -12.72
CA SER A 88 -27.34 -14.05 -12.35
C SER A 88 -26.99 -13.46 -11.01
N GLY A 89 -27.04 -12.14 -10.88
CA GLY A 89 -26.84 -11.51 -9.59
C GLY A 89 -26.63 -10.01 -9.63
N MET A 90 -26.53 -9.46 -8.43
CA MET A 90 -26.07 -8.09 -8.22
C MET A 90 -24.64 -8.10 -7.70
N ARG A 91 -23.85 -7.15 -8.22
CA ARG A 91 -22.51 -6.82 -7.74
C ARG A 91 -22.52 -5.41 -7.20
N ALA A 92 -22.08 -5.24 -5.97
CA ALA A 92 -21.85 -3.94 -5.37
C ALA A 92 -20.36 -3.81 -5.04
N GLY A 93 -19.82 -2.60 -5.14
CA GLY A 93 -18.45 -2.34 -4.73
C GLY A 93 -18.22 -0.88 -4.42
N ILE A 94 -17.03 -0.59 -3.90
CA ILE A 94 -16.65 0.75 -3.45
C ILE A 94 -15.33 1.15 -4.11
N VAL A 95 -15.33 2.38 -4.63
CA VAL A 95 -14.12 3.09 -5.06
C VAL A 95 -13.89 4.23 -4.08
N TYR A 96 -12.69 4.35 -3.52
CA TYR A 96 -12.46 5.26 -2.39
C TYR A 96 -11.06 5.85 -2.37
N GLU A 97 -10.94 6.99 -1.71
CA GLU A 97 -9.66 7.66 -1.46
C GLU A 97 -8.95 7.05 -0.25
N THR A 98 -7.62 7.12 -0.17
CA THR A 98 -6.82 6.59 0.96
C THR A 98 -7.27 7.11 2.34
N ARG A 99 -7.76 8.36 2.42
CA ARG A 99 -8.27 8.96 3.66
C ARG A 99 -9.66 8.49 4.08
N THR A 100 -10.33 7.69 3.26
CA THR A 100 -11.67 7.17 3.55
C THR A 100 -11.61 6.28 4.78
N THR A 101 -12.39 6.63 5.80
CA THR A 101 -12.49 5.84 7.04
C THR A 101 -13.38 4.62 6.81
N GLU A 102 -12.91 3.45 7.26
CA GLU A 102 -13.65 2.17 7.25
C GLU A 102 -14.41 1.86 5.93
N PRO A 103 -13.73 1.86 4.75
CA PRO A 103 -14.39 1.70 3.45
C PRO A 103 -15.19 0.39 3.32
N LEU A 104 -14.70 -0.70 3.93
CA LEU A 104 -15.41 -1.99 3.96
C LEU A 104 -16.71 -1.90 4.75
N ARG A 105 -16.71 -1.22 5.91
CA ARG A 105 -17.93 -1.03 6.71
C ARG A 105 -18.94 -0.15 5.97
N LYS A 106 -18.47 0.87 5.25
CA LYS A 106 -19.31 1.69 4.37
C LYS A 106 -19.96 0.82 3.27
N LEU A 107 -19.20 -0.06 2.63
CA LEU A 107 -19.73 -1.03 1.65
C LEU A 107 -20.73 -2.01 2.29
N ASP A 108 -20.43 -2.57 3.46
CA ASP A 108 -21.35 -3.46 4.16
C ASP A 108 -22.68 -2.76 4.49
N SER A 109 -22.63 -1.51 4.94
CA SER A 109 -23.81 -0.68 5.19
C SER A 109 -24.62 -0.43 3.91
N PHE A 110 -23.94 -0.21 2.77
CA PHE A 110 -24.59 -0.06 1.48
C PHE A 110 -25.29 -1.35 1.05
N CYS A 111 -24.59 -2.49 1.14
CA CYS A 111 -25.14 -3.82 0.86
C CYS A 111 -26.35 -4.18 1.75
N GLN A 112 -26.30 -3.83 3.05
CA GLN A 112 -27.42 -3.97 3.97
C GLN A 112 -28.62 -3.09 3.56
N THR A 113 -28.36 -1.87 3.12
CA THR A 113 -29.40 -0.95 2.64
C THR A 113 -30.09 -1.49 1.39
N ILE A 114 -29.32 -2.04 0.43
CA ILE A 114 -29.87 -2.72 -0.74
C ILE A 114 -30.81 -3.86 -0.33
N ASN A 115 -30.38 -4.72 0.62
CA ASN A 115 -31.20 -5.82 1.11
C ASN A 115 -32.52 -5.34 1.73
N LEU A 116 -32.48 -4.24 2.50
CA LEU A 116 -33.70 -3.65 3.07
C LEU A 116 -34.63 -3.13 1.97
N CYS A 117 -34.11 -2.40 0.98
CA CYS A 117 -34.91 -1.89 -0.14
C CYS A 117 -35.54 -3.02 -0.98
N LEU A 118 -34.85 -4.16 -1.13
CA LEU A 118 -35.38 -5.33 -1.81
C LEU A 118 -36.49 -6.02 -1.02
N ALA A 119 -36.34 -6.14 0.30
CA ALA A 119 -37.37 -6.69 1.18
C ALA A 119 -38.65 -5.84 1.12
N ASP A 120 -38.50 -4.51 1.22
CA ASP A 120 -39.62 -3.57 1.12
C ASP A 120 -40.36 -3.69 -0.23
N ALA A 121 -39.67 -4.07 -1.32
CA ALA A 121 -40.26 -4.18 -2.65
C ALA A 121 -41.07 -5.48 -2.86
N GLY A 122 -40.80 -6.53 -2.08
CA GLY A 122 -41.52 -7.80 -2.16
C GLY A 122 -42.89 -7.79 -1.45
N GLU A 123 -43.06 -6.95 -0.43
CA GLU A 123 -44.31 -6.87 0.36
C GLU A 123 -45.44 -6.13 -0.38
N GLU A 124 -45.12 -5.24 -1.32
CA GLU A 124 -46.11 -4.44 -2.07
C GLU A 124 -46.75 -5.22 -3.24
N SER A 125 -46.10 -6.26 -3.74
CA SER A 125 -46.65 -7.20 -4.74
C SER A 125 -47.53 -8.25 -4.05
N GLY A 126 -48.69 -7.81 -3.53
CA GLY A 126 -49.67 -8.67 -2.89
C GLY A 126 -50.23 -9.76 -3.80
N GLU A 127 -49.57 -10.92 -3.84
CA GLU A 127 -50.25 -12.19 -4.06
C GLU A 127 -50.68 -12.75 -2.71
N SER A 128 -51.98 -12.68 -2.48
CA SER A 128 -52.63 -13.12 -1.27
C SER A 128 -52.73 -14.66 -1.25
N GLY A 129 -52.24 -15.25 -0.16
CA GLY A 129 -52.65 -16.57 0.29
C GLY A 129 -51.65 -17.69 0.02
N GLU A 130 -50.70 -17.88 0.93
CA GLU A 130 -50.67 -19.03 1.84
C GLU A 130 -49.37 -18.99 2.67
N THR A 131 -49.52 -19.20 3.97
CA THR A 131 -48.50 -19.28 5.02
C THR A 131 -47.23 -20.03 4.59
N LYS A 132 -46.15 -19.28 4.37
CA LYS A 132 -44.76 -19.75 4.51
C LYS A 132 -44.01 -18.79 5.43
N GLU A 133 -44.21 -18.97 6.74
CA GLU A 133 -43.45 -18.27 7.81
C GLU A 133 -41.95 -18.66 7.86
N ASP A 134 -41.43 -19.43 6.89
CA ASP A 134 -40.07 -20.02 6.95
C ASP A 134 -39.11 -19.51 5.86
N ASP A 135 -39.54 -18.62 4.95
CA ASP A 135 -38.68 -18.07 3.88
C ASP A 135 -38.23 -16.60 4.11
N THR A 136 -38.75 -15.90 5.12
CA THR A 136 -38.32 -14.52 5.48
C THR A 136 -36.92 -14.45 6.08
N GLN A 137 -36.27 -15.59 6.34
CA GLN A 137 -34.89 -15.65 6.86
C GLN A 137 -33.82 -15.95 5.80
N LYS A 138 -34.16 -16.17 4.53
CA LYS A 138 -33.15 -16.20 3.47
C LYS A 138 -32.81 -14.78 3.01
N LEU A 139 -32.33 -13.96 3.95
CA LEU A 139 -31.60 -12.76 3.60
C LEU A 139 -30.47 -13.16 2.67
N THR A 140 -30.46 -12.59 1.46
CA THR A 140 -29.43 -12.87 0.47
C THR A 140 -28.07 -12.50 1.03
N VAL A 141 -27.24 -13.52 1.23
CA VAL A 141 -25.88 -13.35 1.74
C VAL A 141 -25.04 -12.74 0.62
N TRP A 142 -24.63 -11.49 0.80
CA TRP A 142 -23.55 -10.91 0.01
C TRP A 142 -22.30 -11.76 0.21
N ARG A 143 -21.80 -12.34 -0.88
CA ARG A 143 -20.53 -13.04 -0.87
C ARG A 143 -19.51 -12.07 -1.42
N GLN A 144 -18.46 -11.82 -0.65
CA GLN A 144 -17.28 -11.14 -1.20
C GLN A 144 -16.84 -11.95 -2.42
N ASN A 145 -16.60 -11.26 -3.53
CA ASN A 145 -16.08 -11.94 -4.69
C ASN A 145 -14.77 -12.57 -4.26
N GLY A 146 -14.72 -13.91 -4.27
CA GLY A 146 -13.51 -14.62 -3.94
C GLY A 146 -12.51 -14.29 -5.02
N SER A 147 -11.72 -13.22 -4.82
CA SER A 147 -10.51 -12.95 -5.60
C SER A 147 -9.81 -14.29 -5.72
N PHE A 148 -9.50 -14.75 -6.94
CA PHE A 148 -8.76 -15.99 -7.13
C PHE A 148 -7.50 -15.88 -6.28
N ILE A 149 -7.50 -16.54 -5.13
CA ILE A 149 -6.36 -16.46 -4.23
C ILE A 149 -5.21 -17.09 -5.00
N HIS A 150 -4.27 -16.25 -5.44
CA HIS A 150 -3.16 -16.71 -6.24
C HIS A 150 -2.42 -17.79 -5.45
N GLN A 151 -2.36 -19.00 -5.98
CA GLN A 151 -1.71 -20.12 -5.30
C GLN A 151 -0.25 -19.79 -4.95
N GLY A 152 0.42 -19.02 -5.81
CA GLY A 152 1.76 -18.50 -5.56
C GLY A 152 1.84 -17.59 -4.32
N PHE A 153 0.85 -16.70 -4.12
CA PHE A 153 0.76 -15.86 -2.92
C PHE A 153 0.57 -16.71 -1.66
N MET A 154 -0.30 -17.72 -1.69
CA MET A 154 -0.49 -18.61 -0.53
C MET A 154 0.73 -19.46 -0.22
N ARG A 155 1.42 -19.98 -1.25
CA ARG A 155 2.68 -20.71 -1.06
C ARG A 155 3.75 -19.81 -0.46
N PHE A 156 3.82 -18.55 -0.90
CA PHE A 156 4.76 -17.57 -0.37
C PHE A 156 4.41 -17.18 1.07
N ALA A 157 3.13 -16.96 1.38
CA ALA A 157 2.63 -16.74 2.73
C ALA A 157 2.89 -17.93 3.66
N ALA A 158 2.72 -19.16 3.18
CA ALA A 158 3.00 -20.37 3.95
C ALA A 158 4.49 -20.52 4.31
N ARG A 159 5.42 -19.92 3.55
CA ARG A 159 6.84 -19.88 3.91
C ARG A 159 7.13 -18.97 5.11
N GLN A 160 6.16 -18.14 5.54
CA GLN A 160 6.31 -17.30 6.73
C GLN A 160 6.16 -18.07 8.05
N ASP A 161 5.45 -19.19 8.05
CA ASP A 161 5.19 -19.96 9.28
C ASP A 161 6.32 -20.96 9.54
N SER A 162 7.25 -20.59 10.43
CA SER A 162 7.71 -21.54 11.45
C SER A 162 8.50 -20.95 12.63
N ASP A 163 9.39 -19.96 12.53
CA ASP A 163 10.17 -19.56 13.74
C ASP A 163 11.07 -18.31 13.66
N SER A 164 10.82 -17.36 12.77
CA SER A 164 11.78 -16.28 12.55
C SER A 164 11.43 -15.03 13.36
N LEU A 165 12.07 -14.85 14.52
CA LEU A 165 12.13 -13.55 15.22
C LEU A 165 12.49 -12.40 14.25
N SER A 166 13.20 -12.68 13.15
CA SER A 166 13.51 -11.71 12.08
C SER A 166 12.29 -11.22 11.29
N THR A 167 11.26 -12.03 11.03
CA THR A 167 10.01 -11.55 10.40
C THR A 167 9.17 -10.72 11.35
N ILE A 168 9.24 -10.97 12.66
CA ILE A 168 8.60 -10.13 13.70
C ILE A 168 9.35 -8.79 13.83
N VAL A 169 10.67 -8.80 13.82
CA VAL A 169 11.51 -7.58 13.86
C VAL A 169 11.28 -6.70 12.63
N CYS A 170 11.04 -7.29 11.46
CA CYS A 170 10.66 -6.56 10.23
C CYS A 170 9.18 -6.11 10.17
N ARG A 171 8.33 -6.60 11.08
CA ARG A 171 6.88 -6.27 11.15
C ARG A 171 6.52 -5.32 12.28
N GLU A 172 7.36 -5.18 13.30
CA GLU A 172 7.11 -4.28 14.42
C GLU A 172 7.02 -2.84 13.93
N ASN A 173 5.79 -2.31 13.92
CA ASN A 173 5.43 -0.92 13.61
C ASN A 173 5.90 0.04 14.71
N ASP A 174 7.14 -0.10 15.15
CA ASP A 174 7.70 0.88 16.05
C ASP A 174 7.94 2.16 15.25
N VAL A 175 7.28 3.26 15.66
CA VAL A 175 7.37 4.56 15.00
C VAL A 175 8.84 4.99 14.88
N GLU A 176 9.67 4.58 15.86
CA GLU A 176 11.11 4.81 15.85
C GLU A 176 11.82 4.03 14.74
N ARG A 177 11.42 2.78 14.46
CA ARG A 177 12.00 1.97 13.38
C ARG A 177 11.65 2.49 11.99
N VAL A 178 10.41 2.94 11.78
CA VAL A 178 10.00 3.52 10.50
C VAL A 178 10.80 4.79 10.22
N ARG A 179 10.92 5.68 11.21
CA ARG A 179 11.76 6.89 11.09
C ARG A 179 13.25 6.57 10.90
N ALA A 180 13.74 5.53 11.56
CA ALA A 180 15.11 5.07 11.41
C ALA A 180 15.38 4.54 9.99
N ALA A 181 14.46 3.74 9.44
CA ALA A 181 14.55 3.23 8.07
C ALA A 181 14.47 4.37 7.03
N GLU A 182 13.68 5.41 7.29
CA GLU A 182 13.61 6.62 6.45
C GLU A 182 14.94 7.37 6.38
N LEU A 183 15.64 7.54 7.49
CA LEU A 183 16.97 8.15 7.49
C LEU A 183 18.00 7.31 6.74
N LEU A 184 17.80 5.99 6.69
CA LEU A 184 18.64 5.07 5.94
C LEU A 184 18.36 5.10 4.44
N ASP A 185 17.38 5.86 3.91
CA ASP A 185 17.26 6.09 2.47
C ASP A 185 18.48 6.81 1.90
N ASP A 186 19.15 7.64 2.71
CA ASP A 186 20.36 8.36 2.35
C ASP A 186 21.60 7.45 2.37
N ASP A 187 22.24 7.30 1.20
CA ASP A 187 23.42 6.47 1.00
C ASP A 187 24.57 6.86 1.94
N TYR A 188 24.74 8.17 2.18
CA TYR A 188 25.79 8.67 3.06
C TYR A 188 25.56 8.22 4.50
N THR A 189 24.32 8.33 5.00
CA THR A 189 23.91 7.86 6.32
C THR A 189 24.20 6.37 6.49
N ARG A 190 23.85 5.54 5.49
CA ARG A 190 24.16 4.10 5.53
C ARG A 190 25.66 3.82 5.58
N LEU A 191 26.43 4.48 4.72
CA LEU A 191 27.88 4.30 4.64
C LEU A 191 28.57 4.72 5.94
N PHE A 192 28.15 5.86 6.52
CA PHE A 192 28.61 6.34 7.80
C PHE A 192 28.33 5.33 8.92
N LEU A 193 27.09 4.83 9.03
CA LEU A 193 26.71 3.89 10.09
C LEU A 193 27.41 2.53 9.94
N ARG A 194 27.64 2.05 8.72
CA ARG A 194 28.46 0.84 8.47
C ARG A 194 29.90 1.05 8.94
N ARG A 195 30.55 2.16 8.56
CA ARG A 195 31.90 2.51 9.03
C ARG A 195 31.95 2.69 10.54
N ALA A 196 30.93 3.30 11.14
CA ALA A 196 30.81 3.46 12.58
C ALA A 196 30.69 2.10 13.29
N LYS A 197 29.92 1.16 12.74
CA LYS A 197 29.82 -0.22 13.24
C LYS A 197 31.17 -0.95 13.19
N GLU A 198 31.87 -0.86 12.06
CA GLU A 198 33.20 -1.46 11.89
C GLU A 198 34.23 -0.84 12.85
N SER A 199 34.31 0.50 12.88
CA SER A 199 35.24 1.22 13.77
C SER A 199 34.96 0.91 15.25
N TYR A 200 33.70 0.84 15.65
CA TYR A 200 33.32 0.50 17.01
C TYR A 200 33.70 -0.95 17.37
N ALA A 201 33.54 -1.89 16.43
CA ALA A 201 33.97 -3.28 16.61
C ALA A 201 35.50 -3.41 16.75
N GLU A 202 36.25 -2.53 16.09
CA GLU A 202 37.72 -2.43 16.21
C GLU A 202 38.19 -1.65 17.45
N GLY A 203 37.26 -1.08 18.23
CA GLY A 203 37.59 -0.26 19.39
C GLY A 203 38.19 1.10 19.02
N LEU A 204 37.78 1.68 17.90
CA LEU A 204 38.15 3.03 17.47
C LEU A 204 37.02 4.04 17.76
N PRO A 205 37.35 5.27 18.18
CA PRO A 205 36.34 6.30 18.43
C PRO A 205 35.65 6.71 17.12
N VAL A 206 34.32 6.68 17.11
CA VAL A 206 33.53 7.20 15.99
C VAL A 206 33.33 8.70 16.19
N ASN A 207 34.01 9.50 15.38
CA ASN A 207 33.91 10.95 15.39
C ASN A 207 33.27 11.47 14.09
N PRO A 208 32.05 12.04 14.12
CA PRO A 208 31.37 12.54 12.93
C PRO A 208 32.08 13.74 12.29
N SER A 209 32.98 14.41 13.01
CA SER A 209 33.73 15.58 12.55
C SER A 209 35.05 15.24 11.82
N ALA A 210 35.47 13.98 11.79
CA ALA A 210 36.78 13.58 11.26
C ALA A 210 36.77 13.23 9.75
N ASP A 211 35.59 13.03 9.15
CA ASP A 211 35.48 12.65 7.74
C ASP A 211 35.56 13.91 6.84
N GLN A 212 36.78 14.42 6.62
CA GLN A 212 37.06 15.68 5.90
C GLN A 212 36.81 15.64 4.38
N MET A 213 36.23 14.57 3.83
CA MET A 213 36.20 14.36 2.38
C MET A 213 34.93 14.77 1.64
N THR A 214 33.88 15.24 2.31
CA THR A 214 32.67 15.72 1.64
C THR A 214 31.98 16.81 2.46
N THR A 215 31.60 17.89 1.76
CA THR A 215 30.88 19.06 2.29
C THR A 215 29.76 18.70 3.26
N PRO A 216 29.54 19.48 4.34
CA PRO A 216 28.49 19.21 5.31
C PRO A 216 27.14 19.49 4.65
N SER A 217 26.50 18.42 4.17
CA SER A 217 25.04 18.35 4.23
C SER A 217 24.63 18.58 5.70
N GLU A 218 23.41 19.04 5.95
CA GLU A 218 22.75 19.15 7.27
C GLU A 218 22.55 17.78 7.96
N PHE A 219 23.56 16.90 7.86
CA PHE A 219 23.73 15.62 8.50
C PHE A 219 23.90 15.87 10.00
N THR A 220 22.79 15.83 10.71
CA THR A 220 22.79 16.10 12.14
C THR A 220 23.06 14.77 12.82
N ALA A 221 24.26 14.55 13.35
CA ALA A 221 24.48 13.46 14.31
C ALA A 221 23.39 13.46 15.41
N ASN A 222 22.83 14.64 15.72
CA ASN A 222 21.65 14.79 16.57
C ASN A 222 20.39 14.10 16.02
N LYS A 223 20.08 14.12 14.71
CA LYS A 223 18.97 13.36 14.12
C LYS A 223 19.17 11.85 14.34
N LEU A 224 20.40 11.36 14.19
CA LEU A 224 20.71 9.94 14.44
C LEU A 224 20.63 9.57 15.93
N LEU A 225 20.93 10.49 16.85
CA LEU A 225 20.70 10.32 18.28
C LEU A 225 19.20 10.34 18.62
N GLU A 226 18.45 11.28 18.05
CA GLU A 226 17.01 11.45 18.27
C GLU A 226 16.21 10.22 17.84
N VAL A 227 16.61 9.59 16.74
CA VAL A 227 15.99 8.37 16.20
C VAL A 227 16.60 7.09 16.81
N GLY A 228 17.57 7.22 17.72
CA GLY A 228 18.14 6.10 18.45
C GLY A 228 19.06 5.19 17.63
N LEU A 229 19.57 5.64 16.48
CA LEU A 229 20.57 4.93 15.68
C LEU A 229 21.98 5.06 16.29
N LEU A 230 22.26 6.19 16.93
CA LEU A 230 23.48 6.42 17.69
C LEU A 230 23.16 6.66 19.16
N ARG A 231 24.13 6.39 20.01
CA ARG A 231 24.16 6.86 21.40
C ARG A 231 25.49 7.54 21.69
N ARG A 232 25.50 8.46 22.65
CA ARG A 232 26.73 9.06 23.17
C ARG A 232 27.37 8.11 24.19
N GLU A 233 28.67 7.90 24.07
CA GLU A 233 29.48 7.18 25.04
C GLU A 233 30.69 8.03 25.43
N VAL A 234 31.21 7.80 26.63
CA VAL A 234 32.44 8.43 27.12
C VAL A 234 33.54 7.39 27.04
N LEU A 235 34.53 7.64 26.19
CA LEU A 235 35.70 6.79 26.02
C LEU A 235 36.83 7.30 26.90
N VAL A 236 37.39 6.38 27.69
CA VAL A 236 38.58 6.62 28.48
C VAL A 236 39.73 5.87 27.83
N SER A 237 40.75 6.58 27.37
CA SER A 237 41.94 6.01 26.73
C SER A 237 43.21 6.35 27.50
N CYS A 238 44.14 5.41 27.55
CA CYS A 238 45.42 5.58 28.21
C CYS A 238 46.22 6.69 27.51
N ARG A 239 46.61 7.74 28.21
CA ARG A 239 47.38 8.87 27.68
C ARG A 239 48.76 8.45 27.17
N LYS A 240 49.35 7.40 27.74
CA LYS A 240 50.68 6.91 27.33
C LYS A 240 50.64 5.97 26.13
N SER A 241 49.64 5.09 26.04
CA SER A 241 49.57 4.07 24.96
C SER A 241 48.52 4.36 23.90
N GLY A 242 47.58 5.27 24.16
CA GLY A 242 46.44 5.56 23.29
C GLY A 242 45.35 4.49 23.29
N HIS A 243 45.54 3.36 23.98
CA HIS A 243 44.56 2.26 24.00
C HIS A 243 43.32 2.63 24.82
N ILE A 244 42.14 2.26 24.32
CA ILE A 244 40.88 2.41 25.04
C ILE A 244 40.87 1.47 26.24
N LEU A 245 40.61 2.04 27.42
CA LEU A 245 40.53 1.34 28.70
C LEU A 245 39.06 1.01 29.04
N PHE A 246 38.17 1.98 28.85
CA PHE A 246 36.74 1.84 29.16
C PHE A 246 35.89 2.57 28.12
N SER A 247 34.75 1.98 27.77
CA SER A 247 33.63 2.70 27.19
C SER A 247 32.51 2.79 28.21
N LEU A 248 32.04 4.00 28.49
CA LEU A 248 31.05 4.29 29.52
C LEU A 248 29.78 4.88 28.89
N PRO A 249 28.59 4.50 29.37
CA PRO A 249 27.32 4.92 28.78
C PRO A 249 26.99 6.40 29.06
N SER A 250 27.63 7.04 30.03
CA SER A 250 27.39 8.45 30.38
C SER A 250 28.54 9.06 31.20
N ALA A 251 28.57 10.39 31.30
CA ALA A 251 29.50 11.11 32.16
C ALA A 251 29.30 10.79 33.66
N ASP A 252 28.09 10.44 34.08
CA ASP A 252 27.81 10.03 35.46
C ASP A 252 28.52 8.71 35.81
N ALA A 253 28.60 7.77 34.85
CA ALA A 253 29.36 6.54 35.03
C ALA A 253 30.86 6.82 35.19
N LEU A 254 31.39 7.82 34.48
CA LEU A 254 32.78 8.27 34.65
C LEU A 254 33.02 8.88 36.05
N ALA A 255 32.06 9.65 36.56
CA ALA A 255 32.15 10.21 37.91
C ALA A 255 32.25 9.10 38.97
N VAL A 256 31.42 8.05 38.87
CA VAL A 256 31.48 6.88 39.77
C VAL A 256 32.86 6.20 39.72
N MET A 257 33.41 6.01 38.53
CA MET A 257 34.76 5.42 38.38
C MET A 257 35.86 6.29 38.98
N THR A 258 35.75 7.61 38.82
CA THR A 258 36.71 8.56 39.38
C THR A 258 36.68 8.56 40.91
N ILE A 259 35.48 8.49 41.50
CA ILE A 259 35.28 8.39 42.96
C ILE A 259 35.83 7.08 43.51
N SER A 260 35.76 5.98 42.74
CA SER A 260 36.29 4.67 43.14
C SER A 260 37.83 4.58 43.16
N HIS A 261 38.53 5.66 42.81
CA HIS A 261 39.99 5.69 42.70
C HIS A 261 40.54 4.55 41.83
N ALA A 262 39.93 4.31 40.66
CA ALA A 262 40.39 3.30 39.73
C ALA A 262 41.65 3.74 38.94
N TRP A 263 42.51 2.78 38.58
CA TRP A 263 43.86 3.00 38.02
C TRP A 263 43.94 2.37 36.63
N CYS A 264 44.72 2.98 35.75
CA CYS A 264 44.98 2.47 34.41
C CYS A 264 45.81 1.18 34.48
N SER A 265 45.31 0.11 33.85
CA SER A 265 45.98 -1.19 33.78
C SER A 265 47.31 -1.17 33.01
N VAL A 266 47.51 -0.17 32.15
CA VAL A 266 48.70 -0.05 31.28
C VAL A 266 49.77 0.82 31.90
N CYS A 267 49.41 2.00 32.42
CA CYS A 267 50.38 2.99 32.88
C CYS A 267 50.33 3.33 34.37
N SER A 268 49.39 2.72 35.09
CA SER A 268 49.15 2.89 36.53
C SER A 268 48.82 4.31 36.99
N ALA A 269 48.50 5.24 36.06
CA ALA A 269 47.94 6.54 36.40
C ALA A 269 46.49 6.42 36.88
N ALA A 270 46.00 7.41 37.62
CA ALA A 270 44.59 7.49 37.97
C ALA A 270 43.75 7.71 36.72
N ILE A 271 42.56 7.10 36.64
CA ILE A 271 41.67 7.26 35.48
C ILE A 271 41.29 8.73 35.23
N ALA A 272 41.27 9.57 36.27
CA ALA A 272 41.04 11.00 36.15
C ALA A 272 42.09 11.74 35.29
N ASP A 273 43.31 11.20 35.20
CA ASP A 273 44.43 11.79 34.46
C ASP A 273 44.56 11.24 33.03
N GLU A 274 43.70 10.28 32.68
CA GLU A 274 43.65 9.65 31.37
C GLU A 274 42.88 10.49 30.34
N LYS A 275 43.03 10.18 29.05
CA LYS A 275 42.39 10.94 27.98
C LYS A 275 40.92 10.55 27.88
N ILE A 276 40.04 11.49 28.20
CA ILE A 276 38.58 11.34 28.13
C ILE A 276 38.07 12.01 26.87
N GLU A 277 37.33 11.27 26.04
CA GLU A 277 36.70 11.78 24.83
C GLU A 277 35.23 11.36 24.77
N GLU A 278 34.35 12.25 24.34
CA GLU A 278 32.99 11.87 23.94
C GLU A 278 33.04 11.25 22.55
N ALA A 279 32.44 10.09 22.39
CA ALA A 279 32.33 9.40 21.11
C ALA A 279 30.91 8.91 20.87
N PHE A 280 30.64 8.54 19.62
CA PHE A 280 29.38 7.94 19.23
C PHE A 280 29.51 6.43 19.16
N ALA A 281 28.47 5.73 19.60
CA ALA A 281 28.37 4.30 19.46
C ALA A 281 27.09 3.93 18.69
N PRO A 282 27.17 3.01 17.72
CA PRO A 282 26.00 2.49 17.05
C PRO A 282 25.15 1.68 18.03
N THR A 283 23.84 1.83 17.95
CA THR A 283 22.90 1.08 18.80
C THR A 283 22.61 -0.32 18.25
N ARG A 284 21.90 -1.13 19.04
CA ARG A 284 21.37 -2.41 18.57
C ARG A 284 20.41 -2.25 17.40
N LEU A 285 19.64 -1.15 17.38
CA LEU A 285 18.74 -0.81 16.28
C LEU A 285 19.51 -0.60 14.97
N THR A 286 20.63 0.13 15.02
CA THR A 286 21.52 0.30 13.85
C THR A 286 22.03 -1.03 13.33
N SER A 287 22.46 -1.92 14.22
CA SER A 287 22.93 -3.25 13.80
C SER A 287 21.82 -4.06 13.15
N ALA A 288 20.63 -4.07 13.75
CA ALA A 288 19.48 -4.80 13.23
C ALA A 288 18.97 -4.28 11.88
N LEU A 289 18.98 -2.95 11.67
CA LEU A 289 18.51 -2.35 10.42
C LEU A 289 19.50 -2.50 9.27
N LEU A 290 20.80 -2.44 9.55
CA LEU A 290 21.85 -2.63 8.53
C LEU A 290 22.08 -4.10 8.16
N GLU A 291 21.64 -5.03 9.00
CA GLU A 291 21.72 -6.46 8.73
C GLU A 291 20.65 -6.89 7.73
N ASP A 292 21.07 -7.70 6.74
CA ASP A 292 20.22 -8.33 5.73
C ASP A 292 19.24 -7.42 4.98
N GLY A 293 19.56 -6.13 4.85
CA GLY A 293 18.68 -5.16 4.18
C GLY A 293 17.36 -4.91 4.93
N ALA A 294 17.31 -5.15 6.24
CA ALA A 294 16.09 -4.99 7.04
C ALA A 294 15.53 -3.56 6.99
N TRP A 295 16.37 -2.54 6.88
CA TRP A 295 15.91 -1.16 6.69
C TRP A 295 15.08 -0.99 5.41
N LEU A 296 15.48 -1.63 4.31
CA LEU A 296 14.81 -1.51 3.02
C LEU A 296 13.45 -2.22 3.05
N VAL A 297 13.36 -3.34 3.77
CA VAL A 297 12.10 -4.04 4.06
C VAL A 297 11.16 -3.14 4.85
N ASN A 298 11.63 -2.56 5.97
CA ASN A 298 10.82 -1.68 6.81
C ASN A 298 10.36 -0.44 6.03
N ARG A 299 11.25 0.14 5.21
CA ARG A 299 10.93 1.29 4.37
C ARG A 299 9.86 0.96 3.35
N LEU A 300 10.00 -0.15 2.62
CA LEU A 300 9.02 -0.57 1.62
C LEU A 300 7.68 -0.93 2.28
N HIS A 301 7.71 -1.61 3.42
CA HIS A 301 6.49 -1.93 4.16
C HIS A 301 5.73 -0.65 4.56
N SER A 302 6.43 0.39 5.04
CA SER A 302 5.87 1.71 5.30
C SER A 302 5.29 2.37 4.03
N ILE A 303 5.99 2.29 2.90
CA ILE A 303 5.50 2.81 1.60
C ILE A 303 4.21 2.11 1.17
N LEU A 304 4.16 0.77 1.23
CA LEU A 304 2.97 -0.02 0.87
C LEU A 304 1.78 0.30 1.77
N ARG A 305 2.03 0.45 3.08
CA ARG A 305 1.05 0.94 4.06
C ARG A 305 0.59 2.36 3.74
N GLY A 306 1.49 3.24 3.29
CA GLY A 306 1.18 4.60 2.85
C GLY A 306 0.27 4.64 1.62
N PHE A 307 0.45 3.69 0.69
CA PHE A 307 -0.50 3.46 -0.41
C PHE A 307 -1.79 2.77 0.05
N GLY A 308 -1.85 2.38 1.33
CA GLY A 308 -3.00 1.79 1.99
C GLY A 308 -3.19 0.31 1.66
N VAL A 309 -2.16 -0.42 1.24
CA VAL A 309 -2.23 -1.88 1.12
C VAL A 309 -2.42 -2.45 2.54
N PRO A 310 -3.48 -3.24 2.80
CA PRO A 310 -3.74 -3.76 4.13
C PRO A 310 -2.68 -4.78 4.53
N GLU A 311 -2.41 -4.91 5.84
CA GLU A 311 -1.36 -5.82 6.35
C GLU A 311 -1.61 -7.28 5.94
N SER A 312 -2.87 -7.71 5.84
CA SER A 312 -3.25 -9.05 5.36
C SER A 312 -2.87 -9.32 3.91
N GLU A 313 -2.57 -8.28 3.13
CA GLU A 313 -2.19 -8.35 1.72
C GLU A 313 -0.68 -8.13 1.50
N ILE A 314 0.09 -7.93 2.59
CA ILE A 314 1.54 -7.78 2.55
C ILE A 314 2.19 -9.00 3.20
N VAL A 315 3.03 -9.68 2.44
CA VAL A 315 3.77 -10.86 2.87
C VAL A 315 5.25 -10.60 2.69
N VAL A 316 6.03 -10.73 3.75
CA VAL A 316 7.48 -10.53 3.78
C VAL A 316 8.18 -11.88 3.95
N GLU A 317 9.03 -12.26 3.01
CA GLU A 317 9.86 -13.46 3.16
C GLU A 317 10.98 -13.19 4.18
N PRO A 318 11.31 -14.14 5.07
CA PRO A 318 12.48 -14.00 5.93
C PRO A 318 13.75 -13.77 5.10
N PRO A 319 14.64 -12.86 5.53
CA PRO A 319 15.89 -12.64 4.83
C PRO A 319 16.73 -13.93 4.79
N ALA A 320 17.37 -14.18 3.65
CA ALA A 320 18.18 -15.38 3.43
C ALA A 320 19.63 -15.26 3.93
N GLY A 321 19.99 -14.14 4.58
CA GLY A 321 21.34 -13.87 5.09
C GLY A 321 22.35 -13.38 4.03
N ASP A 322 21.89 -13.06 2.82
CA ASP A 322 22.72 -12.62 1.69
C ASP A 322 22.49 -11.15 1.29
N GLY A 323 21.84 -10.38 2.19
CA GLY A 323 21.40 -9.01 1.95
C GLY A 323 20.19 -8.89 1.02
N GLU A 324 19.53 -10.01 0.69
CA GLU A 324 18.32 -10.04 -0.13
C GLU A 324 17.07 -10.19 0.73
N ALA A 325 16.05 -9.45 0.34
CA ALA A 325 14.73 -9.55 0.92
C ALA A 325 13.66 -9.57 -0.17
N ARG A 326 12.54 -10.23 0.12
CA ARG A 326 11.42 -10.32 -0.82
C ARG A 326 10.12 -9.97 -0.11
N ILE A 327 9.30 -9.17 -0.78
CA ILE A 327 7.96 -8.81 -0.33
C ILE A 327 7.00 -9.13 -1.47
N MET A 328 5.86 -9.74 -1.13
CA MET A 328 4.73 -9.83 -2.01
C MET A 328 3.61 -8.94 -1.47
N ALA A 329 3.06 -8.12 -2.36
CA ALA A 329 1.91 -7.28 -2.08
C ALA A 329 0.79 -7.62 -3.05
N ARG A 330 -0.44 -7.73 -2.55
CA ARG A 330 -1.63 -7.85 -3.38
C ARG A 330 -2.29 -6.48 -3.50
N VAL A 331 -2.56 -6.04 -4.73
CA VAL A 331 -3.18 -4.74 -5.01
C VAL A 331 -4.22 -4.93 -6.11
N CYS A 332 -5.49 -4.63 -5.82
CA CYS A 332 -6.62 -4.81 -6.75
C CYS A 332 -6.64 -6.21 -7.40
N ASP A 333 -6.43 -7.25 -6.59
CA ASP A 333 -6.31 -8.66 -7.01
C ASP A 333 -5.11 -9.03 -7.90
N GLU A 334 -4.23 -8.08 -8.20
CA GLU A 334 -2.96 -8.38 -8.85
C GLU A 334 -1.81 -8.51 -7.83
N VAL A 335 -0.88 -9.40 -8.13
CA VAL A 335 0.22 -9.74 -7.23
C VAL A 335 1.52 -9.09 -7.72
N PHE A 336 2.11 -8.30 -6.84
CA PHE A 336 3.42 -7.68 -6.98
C PHE A 336 4.46 -8.45 -6.20
N LEU A 337 5.45 -9.00 -6.89
CA LEU A 337 6.66 -9.54 -6.26
C LEU A 337 7.74 -8.45 -6.28
N ILE A 338 8.19 -8.04 -5.11
CA ILE A 338 9.23 -7.04 -4.92
C ILE A 338 10.46 -7.74 -4.36
N VAL A 339 11.53 -7.77 -5.16
CA VAL A 339 12.80 -8.40 -4.81
C VAL A 339 13.84 -7.30 -4.61
N MET A 340 14.43 -7.28 -3.42
CA MET A 340 15.26 -6.19 -2.96
C MET A 340 16.63 -6.67 -2.53
N ARG A 341 17.63 -5.81 -2.71
CA ARG A 341 18.99 -6.05 -2.25
C ARG A 341 19.62 -4.76 -1.76
N ASP A 342 20.16 -4.78 -0.54
CA ASP A 342 20.98 -3.68 -0.03
C ASP A 342 22.42 -3.77 -0.57
N GLY A 343 22.57 -3.49 -1.87
CA GLY A 343 23.83 -3.55 -2.61
C GLY A 343 23.60 -3.64 -4.12
N ASP A 344 24.60 -4.17 -4.83
CA ASP A 344 24.60 -4.18 -6.29
C ASP A 344 23.60 -5.15 -6.92
N LEU A 345 22.99 -4.75 -8.05
CA LEU A 345 22.22 -5.65 -8.91
C LEU A 345 23.18 -6.50 -9.75
N THR A 346 23.52 -7.68 -9.24
CA THR A 346 24.39 -8.65 -9.92
C THR A 346 23.61 -9.59 -10.86
N PRO A 347 24.28 -10.23 -11.84
CA PRO A 347 23.64 -11.27 -12.66
C PRO A 347 23.12 -12.46 -11.85
N ALA A 348 23.76 -12.79 -10.73
CA ALA A 348 23.30 -13.85 -9.84
C ALA A 348 21.98 -13.48 -9.14
N PHE A 349 21.88 -12.24 -8.66
CA PHE A 349 20.66 -11.72 -8.07
C PHE A 349 19.51 -11.68 -9.09
N ALA A 350 19.78 -11.20 -10.31
CA ALA A 350 18.80 -11.20 -11.40
C ALA A 350 18.23 -12.61 -11.70
N ARG A 351 19.08 -13.65 -11.73
CA ARG A 351 18.64 -15.04 -11.92
C ARG A 351 17.75 -15.55 -10.79
N ARG A 352 18.09 -15.22 -9.54
CA ARG A 352 17.26 -15.56 -8.38
C ARG A 352 15.89 -14.87 -8.43
N ALA A 353 15.86 -13.58 -8.79
CA ALA A 353 14.61 -12.84 -8.94
C ALA A 353 13.69 -13.44 -10.02
N ILE A 354 14.25 -13.86 -11.16
CA ILE A 354 13.50 -14.55 -12.23
C ILE A 354 12.94 -15.89 -11.73
N THR A 355 13.72 -16.63 -10.95
CA THR A 355 13.28 -17.91 -10.36
C THR A 355 12.12 -17.68 -9.40
N ALA A 356 12.26 -16.71 -8.48
CA ALA A 356 11.21 -16.32 -7.54
C ALA A 356 9.92 -15.89 -8.26
N LYS A 357 10.02 -15.08 -9.33
CA LYS A 357 8.86 -14.71 -10.16
C LYS A 357 8.18 -15.94 -10.74
N THR A 358 8.95 -16.89 -11.25
CA THR A 358 8.42 -18.11 -11.85
C THR A 358 7.71 -19.00 -10.82
N GLU A 359 8.24 -19.10 -9.60
CA GLU A 359 7.63 -19.87 -8.50
C GLU A 359 6.33 -19.25 -7.96
N THR A 360 6.29 -17.91 -7.92
CA THR A 360 5.17 -17.14 -7.33
C THR A 360 4.09 -16.77 -8.35
N GLU A 361 4.38 -16.93 -9.64
CA GLU A 361 3.50 -16.58 -10.76
C GLU A 361 3.03 -15.11 -10.72
N ALA A 362 3.81 -14.22 -10.09
CA ALA A 362 3.47 -12.80 -9.98
C ALA A 362 3.40 -12.14 -11.37
N ARG A 363 2.40 -11.27 -11.56
CA ARG A 363 2.22 -10.47 -12.78
C ARG A 363 3.19 -9.30 -12.85
N HIS A 364 3.57 -8.78 -11.68
CA HIS A 364 4.48 -7.64 -11.57
C HIS A 364 5.75 -8.07 -10.83
N LEU A 365 6.91 -7.79 -11.43
CA LEU A 365 8.21 -7.98 -10.78
C LEU A 365 8.88 -6.62 -10.60
N VAL A 366 9.15 -6.27 -9.35
CA VAL A 366 9.85 -5.05 -8.98
C VAL A 366 11.21 -5.41 -8.41
N ILE A 367 12.27 -4.84 -8.98
CA ILE A 367 13.65 -5.05 -8.56
C ILE A 367 14.18 -3.77 -7.94
N VAL A 368 14.68 -3.89 -6.71
CA VAL A 368 15.24 -2.76 -5.96
C VAL A 368 16.68 -3.10 -5.60
N ALA A 369 17.60 -2.22 -5.99
CA ALA A 369 18.99 -2.27 -5.59
C ALA A 369 19.42 -0.90 -5.08
N THR A 370 20.24 -0.86 -4.04
CA THR A 370 20.76 0.39 -3.44
C THR A 370 22.21 0.66 -3.84
N GLY A 371 22.85 -0.29 -4.53
CA GLY A 371 24.19 -0.17 -5.09
C GLY A 371 24.17 -0.10 -6.62
N THR A 372 25.31 -0.40 -7.21
CA THR A 372 25.50 -0.30 -8.66
C THR A 372 24.66 -1.33 -9.43
N ILE A 373 24.03 -0.87 -10.52
CA ILE A 373 23.27 -1.74 -11.41
C ILE A 373 24.17 -2.28 -12.52
N HIS A 374 24.56 -3.55 -12.43
CA HIS A 374 25.37 -4.17 -13.48
C HIS A 374 24.54 -4.38 -14.76
N ASN A 375 25.11 -3.97 -15.90
CA ASN A 375 24.46 -4.08 -17.21
C ASN A 375 24.04 -5.52 -17.55
N GLU A 376 24.86 -6.53 -17.24
CA GLU A 376 24.49 -7.94 -17.48
C GLU A 376 23.24 -8.36 -16.70
N GLY A 377 23.14 -7.99 -15.42
CA GLY A 377 21.99 -8.30 -14.57
C GLY A 377 20.73 -7.63 -15.12
N ARG A 378 20.83 -6.34 -15.44
CA ARG A 378 19.74 -5.56 -16.06
C ARG A 378 19.29 -6.17 -17.38
N MET A 379 20.23 -6.51 -18.26
CA MET A 379 19.92 -7.12 -19.57
C MET A 379 19.28 -8.50 -19.42
N SER A 380 19.68 -9.29 -18.42
CA SER A 380 19.05 -10.57 -18.12
C SER A 380 17.56 -10.42 -17.79
N LEU A 381 17.22 -9.46 -16.92
CA LEU A 381 15.84 -9.15 -16.54
C LEU A 381 15.01 -8.64 -17.72
N LEU A 382 15.56 -7.71 -18.51
CA LEU A 382 14.88 -7.18 -19.70
C LEU A 382 14.64 -8.24 -20.77
N ASN A 383 15.61 -9.14 -20.99
CA ASN A 383 15.44 -10.26 -21.90
C ASN A 383 14.41 -11.28 -21.40
N PHE A 384 14.28 -11.44 -20.08
CA PHE A 384 13.21 -12.23 -19.49
C PHE A 384 11.83 -11.60 -19.70
N ALA A 385 11.67 -10.30 -19.42
CA ALA A 385 10.43 -9.56 -19.64
C ALA A 385 9.96 -9.67 -21.10
N LYS A 386 10.84 -9.38 -22.06
CA LYS A 386 10.55 -9.49 -23.50
C LYS A 386 10.12 -10.90 -23.93
N ARG A 387 10.64 -11.96 -23.27
CA ARG A 387 10.21 -13.34 -23.56
C ARG A 387 8.79 -13.61 -23.06
N LEU A 388 8.41 -13.06 -21.91
CA LEU A 388 7.06 -13.19 -21.37
C LEU A 388 6.04 -12.41 -22.23
N GLU A 389 6.38 -11.19 -22.63
CA GLU A 389 5.55 -10.37 -23.53
C GLU A 389 5.30 -11.06 -24.88
N ARG A 390 6.35 -11.63 -25.49
CA ARG A 390 6.20 -12.42 -26.74
C ARG A 390 5.37 -13.69 -26.56
N GLY A 391 5.33 -14.22 -25.35
CA GLY A 391 4.47 -15.34 -24.98
C GLY A 391 3.01 -14.95 -24.73
N GLY A 392 2.65 -13.67 -24.86
CA GLY A 392 1.30 -13.16 -24.59
C GLY A 392 0.97 -13.01 -23.11
N ASN A 393 1.97 -13.06 -22.22
CA ASN A 393 1.74 -12.83 -20.79
C ASN A 393 1.74 -11.33 -20.52
N ASP A 394 0.68 -10.85 -19.84
CA ASP A 394 0.64 -9.51 -19.27
C ASP A 394 1.59 -9.47 -18.06
N PHE A 395 2.79 -8.94 -18.27
CA PHE A 395 3.87 -8.92 -17.30
C PHE A 395 4.55 -7.55 -17.28
N GLU A 396 4.70 -6.99 -16.09
CA GLU A 396 5.40 -5.73 -15.89
C GLU A 396 6.70 -5.95 -15.09
N LEU A 397 7.78 -5.34 -15.58
CA LEU A 397 9.08 -5.31 -14.90
C LEU A 397 9.44 -3.87 -14.55
N ILE A 398 9.69 -3.62 -13.27
CA ILE A 398 10.15 -2.33 -12.75
C ILE A 398 11.53 -2.54 -12.13
N ILE A 399 12.51 -1.71 -12.50
CA ILE A 399 13.86 -1.72 -11.93
C ILE A 399 14.15 -0.33 -11.38
N THR A 400 14.36 -0.23 -10.07
CA THR A 400 14.62 1.04 -9.39
C THR A 400 15.98 1.04 -8.72
N ASP A 401 16.56 2.23 -8.66
CA ASP A 401 17.79 2.53 -7.92
C ASP A 401 17.39 3.25 -6.63
N GLY A 402 17.54 2.55 -5.50
CA GLY A 402 17.16 3.04 -4.18
C GLY A 402 15.66 3.05 -3.88
N ALA A 403 15.33 3.43 -2.64
CA ALA A 403 13.97 3.45 -2.08
C ALA A 403 13.15 4.68 -2.49
N SER A 404 13.79 5.84 -2.71
CA SER A 404 13.08 7.06 -3.09
C SER A 404 12.45 6.96 -4.49
N ALA A 405 13.20 6.41 -5.45
CA ALA A 405 12.67 6.14 -6.79
C ALA A 405 11.60 5.04 -6.78
N LEU A 406 11.73 4.07 -5.87
CA LEU A 406 10.78 2.97 -5.71
C LEU A 406 9.37 3.46 -5.36
N ALA A 407 9.24 4.41 -4.43
CA ALA A 407 7.93 4.93 -4.04
C ALA A 407 7.17 5.51 -5.25
N VAL A 408 7.84 6.33 -6.06
CA VAL A 408 7.23 6.98 -7.22
C VAL A 408 6.85 5.96 -8.30
N GLU A 409 7.72 4.99 -8.60
CA GLU A 409 7.44 3.97 -9.61
C GLU A 409 6.36 2.98 -9.17
N LEU A 410 6.35 2.56 -7.89
CA LEU A 410 5.28 1.74 -7.33
C LEU A 410 3.94 2.45 -7.37
N GLN A 411 3.92 3.74 -6.99
CA GLN A 411 2.70 4.52 -7.05
C GLN A 411 2.12 4.54 -8.47
N ARG A 412 2.96 4.85 -9.47
CA ARG A 412 2.53 4.85 -10.87
C ARG A 412 2.02 3.46 -11.33
N ALA A 413 2.64 2.39 -10.86
CA ALA A 413 2.22 1.03 -11.19
C ALA A 413 0.88 0.68 -10.54
N PHE A 414 0.68 1.05 -9.27
CA PHE A 414 -0.58 0.84 -8.55
C PHE A 414 -1.70 1.68 -9.15
N ASP A 415 -1.41 2.91 -9.59
CA ASP A 415 -2.36 3.76 -10.32
C ASP A 415 -2.76 3.11 -11.66
N ARG A 416 -1.80 2.54 -12.42
CA ARG A 416 -2.12 1.83 -13.67
C ARG A 416 -2.99 0.60 -13.43
N VAL A 417 -2.63 -0.22 -12.44
CA VAL A 417 -3.38 -1.44 -12.11
C VAL A 417 -4.78 -1.10 -11.60
N SER A 418 -4.90 -0.15 -10.67
CA SER A 418 -6.21 0.29 -10.16
C SER A 418 -7.09 0.85 -11.27
N GLN A 419 -6.53 1.65 -12.20
CA GLN A 419 -7.26 2.16 -13.37
C GLN A 419 -7.71 1.05 -14.32
N LYS A 420 -6.84 0.07 -14.58
CA LYS A 420 -7.16 -1.08 -15.43
C LYS A 420 -8.29 -1.91 -14.81
N VAL A 421 -8.17 -2.25 -13.53
CA VAL A 421 -9.19 -3.01 -12.81
C VAL A 421 -10.50 -2.22 -12.74
N LEU A 422 -10.46 -0.92 -12.45
CA LEU A 422 -11.65 -0.06 -12.46
C LEU A 422 -12.34 -0.03 -13.83
N ALA A 423 -11.57 0.06 -14.91
CA ALA A 423 -12.10 0.01 -16.27
C ALA A 423 -12.73 -1.35 -16.58
N GLU A 424 -12.10 -2.46 -16.18
CA GLU A 424 -12.65 -3.81 -16.36
C GLU A 424 -13.93 -4.03 -15.55
N GLN A 425 -14.01 -3.52 -14.31
CA GLN A 425 -15.17 -3.70 -13.45
C GLN A 425 -16.37 -2.81 -13.83
N LEU A 426 -16.13 -1.66 -14.44
CA LEU A 426 -17.18 -0.66 -14.69
C LEU A 426 -17.48 -0.41 -16.17
N CYS A 427 -16.84 -1.13 -17.10
CA CYS A 427 -17.05 -0.95 -18.54
C CYS A 427 -18.51 -1.14 -18.97
N GLU A 428 -19.27 -1.97 -18.25
CA GLU A 428 -20.70 -2.18 -18.47
C GLU A 428 -21.51 -0.88 -18.29
N LEU A 429 -21.04 0.04 -17.46
CA LEU A 429 -21.71 1.33 -17.23
C LEU A 429 -21.35 2.39 -18.27
N ASP A 430 -20.31 2.18 -19.08
CA ASP A 430 -19.85 3.16 -20.06
C ASP A 430 -20.96 3.52 -21.06
N ALA A 431 -21.70 2.51 -21.53
CA ALA A 431 -22.83 2.70 -22.43
C ALA A 431 -24.02 3.39 -21.75
N SER A 432 -24.24 3.11 -20.46
CA SER A 432 -25.36 3.66 -19.69
C SER A 432 -25.18 5.15 -19.40
N LEU A 433 -23.95 5.61 -19.13
CA LEU A 433 -23.65 7.03 -18.89
C LEU A 433 -23.22 7.79 -20.16
N GLY A 434 -22.79 7.08 -21.21
CA GLY A 434 -22.32 7.68 -22.47
C GLY A 434 -20.89 8.23 -22.41
N LEU A 435 -20.11 7.81 -21.41
CA LEU A 435 -18.72 8.19 -21.20
C LEU A 435 -17.96 7.07 -20.49
N ASN A 436 -16.63 7.11 -20.50
CA ASN A 436 -15.85 6.12 -19.76
C ASN A 436 -15.92 6.39 -18.25
N VAL A 437 -16.62 5.50 -17.53
CA VAL A 437 -16.94 5.66 -16.11
C VAL A 437 -15.69 5.64 -15.24
N ALA A 438 -14.73 4.77 -15.55
CA ALA A 438 -13.46 4.71 -14.83
C ALA A 438 -12.70 6.04 -14.90
N ARG A 439 -12.61 6.65 -16.10
CA ARG A 439 -12.00 7.98 -16.26
C ARG A 439 -12.78 9.08 -15.54
N PHE A 440 -14.10 9.02 -15.55
CA PHE A 440 -14.93 9.97 -14.82
C PHE A 440 -14.68 9.92 -13.31
N ILE A 441 -14.66 8.72 -12.72
CA ILE A 441 -14.38 8.52 -11.30
C ILE A 441 -12.96 9.01 -10.96
N ASN A 442 -11.97 8.67 -11.78
CA ASN A 442 -10.60 9.13 -11.56
C ASN A 442 -10.45 10.64 -11.64
N ALA A 443 -11.05 11.28 -12.66
CA ALA A 443 -11.05 12.73 -12.79
C ALA A 443 -11.70 13.41 -11.58
N ARG A 444 -12.79 12.83 -11.06
CA ARG A 444 -13.45 13.31 -9.85
C ARG A 444 -12.51 13.27 -8.64
N PHE A 445 -11.83 12.16 -8.39
CA PHE A 445 -10.88 12.07 -7.28
C PHE A 445 -9.69 13.03 -7.42
N GLN A 446 -9.14 13.17 -8.63
CA GLN A 446 -8.08 14.14 -8.91
C GLN A 446 -8.53 15.57 -8.61
N MET A 447 -9.72 15.97 -9.06
CA MET A 447 -10.26 17.30 -8.78
C MET A 447 -10.50 17.56 -7.29
N LEU A 448 -10.91 16.55 -6.52
CA LEU A 448 -11.09 16.66 -5.08
C LEU A 448 -9.76 16.81 -4.34
N GLN A 449 -8.71 16.12 -4.80
CA GLN A 449 -7.35 16.26 -4.27
C GLN A 449 -6.79 17.65 -4.56
N ASP A 450 -6.94 18.15 -5.78
CA ASP A 450 -6.49 19.49 -6.16
C ASP A 450 -7.24 20.58 -5.36
N SER A 451 -8.54 20.40 -5.16
CA SER A 451 -9.38 21.35 -4.40
C SER A 451 -9.02 21.36 -2.91
N GLY A 452 -8.73 20.20 -2.32
CA GLY A 452 -8.23 20.08 -0.95
C GLY A 452 -6.83 20.69 -0.78
N GLY A 453 -5.97 20.51 -1.79
CA GLY A 453 -4.65 21.13 -1.87
C GLY A 453 -4.73 22.67 -1.87
N THR A 454 -5.71 23.27 -2.54
CA THR A 454 -5.86 24.75 -2.52
C THR A 454 -6.26 25.31 -1.16
N HIS A 455 -6.96 24.55 -0.31
CA HIS A 455 -7.30 24.98 1.05
C HIS A 455 -6.17 24.75 2.06
N GLN A 456 -5.36 23.69 1.91
CA GLN A 456 -4.15 23.45 2.73
C GLN A 456 -2.96 24.34 2.34
N ARG A 457 -2.84 24.75 1.06
CA ARG A 457 -1.74 25.59 0.56
C ARG A 457 -1.71 27.01 1.14
N ASN A 458 -2.81 27.47 1.72
CA ASN A 458 -2.86 28.74 2.46
C ASN A 458 -2.62 28.60 3.98
N GLN A 459 -2.42 27.38 4.51
CA GLN A 459 -2.18 27.17 5.95
C GLN A 459 -0.85 26.51 6.31
N LEU A 460 -0.15 25.86 5.38
CA LEU A 460 1.13 25.19 5.68
C LEU A 460 2.19 25.48 4.61
N LEU A 461 2.90 26.60 4.78
CA LEU A 461 4.23 26.73 4.20
C LEU A 461 5.16 25.75 4.93
N GLY A 462 5.39 24.59 4.32
CA GLY A 462 6.53 23.72 4.61
C GLY A 462 6.18 22.30 5.05
N VAL A 463 5.60 21.48 4.17
CA VAL A 463 5.97 20.06 3.88
C VAL A 463 5.35 19.74 2.51
N GLU A 464 6.13 19.20 1.57
CA GLU A 464 5.62 18.67 0.30
C GLU A 464 4.91 17.33 0.57
N GLU A 465 3.58 17.29 0.41
CA GLU A 465 2.79 16.06 0.44
C GLU A 465 2.46 15.59 -0.99
N HIS A 466 2.77 14.32 -1.28
CA HIS A 466 2.44 13.65 -2.53
C HIS A 466 1.01 13.11 -2.51
N ALA A 467 0.28 13.33 -3.61
CA ALA A 467 -1.07 12.81 -3.88
C ALA A 467 -1.14 11.28 -3.72
N SER A 468 -2.28 10.74 -3.28
CA SER A 468 -2.45 9.30 -2.98
C SER A 468 -3.38 8.58 -3.99
N PRO A 469 -3.22 7.26 -4.23
CA PRO A 469 -4.00 6.49 -5.21
C PRO A 469 -5.50 6.32 -4.86
N THR A 470 -6.34 6.26 -5.90
CA THR A 470 -7.74 5.82 -5.84
C THR A 470 -7.80 4.29 -5.78
N LYS A 471 -8.58 3.71 -4.85
CA LYS A 471 -8.68 2.26 -4.66
C LYS A 471 -10.03 1.70 -5.10
N LEU A 472 -10.07 0.44 -5.53
CA LEU A 472 -11.29 -0.35 -5.76
C LEU A 472 -11.28 -1.59 -4.87
N LEU A 473 -12.39 -1.83 -4.17
CA LEU A 473 -12.69 -3.11 -3.53
C LEU A 473 -13.90 -3.72 -4.24
N GLY A 474 -13.71 -4.92 -4.78
CA GLY A 474 -14.71 -5.70 -5.53
C GLY A 474 -15.23 -6.93 -4.78
#